data_AF-A0A061NVB6-F1
#
_entry.id   AF-A0A061NVB6-F1
#
_cell.length_a   1.000
_cell.length_b   1.000
_cell.length_c   1.000
_cell.angle_alpha   90.00
_cell.angle_beta   90.00
_cell.angle_gamma   90.00
#
_symmetry.space_group_name_H-M   'P 1'
#
loop_
_entity.id
_entity.type
_entity.pdbx_description
1 polymer ?
#
loop_
_entity_poly.entity_id
_entity_poly.type
_entity_poly.pdbx_seq_one_letter_code
_entity_poly.pdbx_strand_id
1 'polypeptide(L)'
;MLTTTIHLLFILFIVVIVACNSLMKWIERWLENQVQLVLHKLNRFFLLYLMCYFLFNNDWMYMLIVMSIHFAYFFYFIRKKRNLNWQWLIDEEESALIRNYKFINFFIDVPNLKRSFRRRRLLTRILQRCIPFKQSNTFVYLYSHLFARHNDYFYFYLRLTVIGMLINYAIPTGSWIFTLLILYITGSQVIPLQHEMKQSVLLFPNQSQIKDSFLKFVSVMLYAQFFILYFAMFILTSSANLFMLVIGSIFVYVYVYFFVSKRIDISGSTSKN
;
A
#
# COMPACT_ATOMS: atom_id res chain seq x y z
N MET A 1 37.93 -10.45 26.13
CA MET A 1 38.30 -11.15 24.88
C MET A 1 37.32 -12.27 24.50
N LEU A 2 36.84 -13.09 25.46
CA LEU A 2 35.93 -14.21 25.13
C LEU A 2 34.54 -13.76 24.60
N THR A 3 33.99 -12.68 25.13
CA THR A 3 32.69 -12.13 24.68
C THR A 3 32.78 -11.54 23.27
N THR A 4 33.86 -10.82 22.98
CA THR A 4 34.12 -10.23 21.65
C THR A 4 34.29 -11.31 20.57
N THR A 5 34.90 -12.45 20.87
CA THR A 5 35.06 -13.55 19.90
C THR A 5 33.73 -14.26 19.64
N ILE A 6 32.87 -14.43 20.65
CA ILE A 6 31.52 -14.99 20.50
C ILE A 6 30.65 -14.07 19.61
N HIS A 7 30.71 -12.75 19.80
CA HIS A 7 29.97 -11.80 18.95
C HIS A 7 30.44 -11.81 17.49
N LEU A 8 31.75 -11.93 17.25
CA LEU A 8 32.30 -12.04 15.89
C LEU A 8 31.84 -13.34 15.20
N LEU A 9 31.85 -14.47 15.91
CA LEU A 9 31.33 -15.74 15.41
C LEU A 9 29.85 -15.63 15.06
N PHE A 10 29.05 -15.01 15.92
CA PHE A 10 27.62 -14.81 15.68
C PHE A 10 27.35 -14.00 14.39
N ILE A 11 28.10 -12.91 14.18
CA ILE A 11 28.00 -12.09 12.96
C ILE A 11 28.41 -12.89 11.73
N LEU A 12 29.49 -13.68 11.82
CA LEU A 12 29.94 -14.56 10.74
C LEU A 12 28.83 -15.52 10.31
N PHE A 13 28.15 -16.16 11.27
CA PHE A 13 27.05 -17.08 10.96
C PHE A 13 25.87 -16.39 10.29
N ILE A 14 25.53 -15.16 10.69
CA ILE A 14 24.50 -14.36 10.00
C ILE A 14 24.89 -14.12 8.54
N VAL A 15 26.14 -13.74 8.29
CA VAL A 15 26.64 -13.50 6.91
C VAL A 15 26.54 -14.78 6.08
N VAL A 16 26.90 -15.93 6.65
CA VAL A 16 26.79 -17.24 5.97
C VAL A 16 25.33 -17.57 5.65
N ILE A 17 24.41 -17.38 6.60
CA ILE A 17 22.97 -17.61 6.39
C ILE A 17 22.44 -16.73 5.25
N VAL A 18 22.84 -15.44 5.21
CA VAL A 18 22.45 -14.50 4.14
C VAL A 18 23.02 -14.96 2.80
N ALA A 19 24.27 -15.40 2.75
CA ALA A 19 24.89 -15.91 1.53
C ALA A 19 24.18 -17.17 1.02
N CYS A 20 23.87 -18.13 1.89
CA CYS A 20 23.10 -19.33 1.55
C CYS A 20 21.71 -19.00 1.01
N ASN A 21 21.02 -18.01 1.61
CA ASN A 21 19.72 -17.56 1.13
C ASN A 21 19.79 -16.94 -0.28
N SER A 22 20.85 -16.17 -0.55
CA SER A 22 21.10 -15.60 -1.88
C SER A 22 21.32 -16.68 -2.94
N LEU A 23 22.12 -17.71 -2.62
CA LEU A 23 22.35 -18.85 -3.51
C LEU A 23 21.06 -19.63 -3.81
N MET A 24 20.19 -19.83 -2.81
CA MET A 24 18.90 -20.50 -3.01
C MET A 24 17.94 -19.65 -3.87
N LYS A 25 17.97 -18.33 -3.72
CA LYS A 25 17.23 -17.44 -4.63
C LYS A 25 17.72 -17.60 -6.07
N TRP A 26 18.99 -17.93 -6.29
CA TRP A 26 19.48 -18.19 -7.64
C TRP A 26 18.78 -19.40 -8.28
N ILE A 27 18.56 -20.46 -7.50
CA ILE A 27 17.87 -21.66 -7.95
C ILE A 27 16.46 -21.35 -8.47
N GLU A 28 15.74 -20.39 -7.88
CA GLU A 28 14.39 -20.00 -8.32
C GLU A 28 14.32 -19.63 -9.81
N ARG A 29 15.43 -19.13 -10.40
CA ARG A 29 15.51 -18.77 -11.83
C ARG A 29 15.41 -19.96 -12.77
N TRP A 30 15.64 -21.18 -12.27
CA TRP A 30 15.63 -22.44 -13.02
C TRP A 30 14.36 -23.27 -12.81
N LEU A 31 13.38 -22.78 -12.04
CA LEU A 31 12.12 -23.49 -11.82
C LEU A 31 11.03 -22.92 -12.74
N GLU A 32 10.53 -23.77 -13.63
CA GLU A 32 9.46 -23.43 -14.56
C GLU A 32 8.07 -23.66 -13.94
N ASN A 33 7.93 -24.73 -13.14
CA ASN A 33 6.65 -25.10 -12.53
C ASN A 33 6.30 -24.24 -11.31
N GLN A 34 5.13 -23.61 -11.34
CA GLN A 34 4.59 -22.79 -10.23
C GLN A 34 4.51 -23.56 -8.90
N VAL A 35 4.13 -24.84 -8.94
CA VAL A 35 4.08 -25.69 -7.73
C VAL A 35 5.48 -25.92 -7.16
N GLN A 36 6.47 -26.19 -8.02
CA GLN A 36 7.85 -26.38 -7.58
C GLN A 36 8.42 -25.09 -7.00
N LEU A 37 8.09 -23.93 -7.58
CA LEU A 37 8.48 -22.61 -7.05
C LEU A 37 7.92 -22.37 -5.66
N VAL A 38 6.62 -22.64 -5.44
CA VAL A 38 5.98 -22.48 -4.13
C VAL A 38 6.60 -23.43 -3.11
N LEU A 39 6.79 -24.70 -3.46
CA LEU A 39 7.43 -25.68 -2.57
C LEU A 39 8.87 -25.29 -2.23
N HIS A 40 9.65 -24.81 -3.20
CA HIS A 40 11.02 -24.33 -2.96
C HIS A 40 11.04 -23.10 -2.04
N LYS A 41 10.12 -22.14 -2.25
CA LYS A 41 9.98 -20.95 -1.39
C LYS A 41 9.59 -21.32 0.04
N LEU A 42 8.65 -22.26 0.20
CA LEU A 42 8.26 -22.79 1.52
C LEU A 42 9.43 -23.49 2.19
N ASN A 43 10.10 -24.41 1.48
CA ASN A 43 11.27 -25.11 2.00
C ASN A 43 12.33 -24.11 2.46
N ARG A 44 12.71 -23.14 1.63
CA ARG A 44 13.67 -22.08 1.97
C ARG A 44 13.25 -21.29 3.21
N PHE A 45 11.96 -20.96 3.34
CA PHE A 45 11.44 -20.24 4.50
C PHE A 45 11.58 -21.05 5.79
N PHE A 46 11.16 -22.32 5.80
CA PHE A 46 11.29 -23.20 6.97
C PHE A 46 12.75 -23.41 7.37
N LEU A 47 13.58 -23.65 6.38
CA LEU A 47 15.00 -23.89 6.52
C LEU A 47 15.72 -22.65 7.10
N LEU A 48 15.43 -21.44 6.59
CA LEU A 48 15.95 -20.18 7.14
C LEU A 48 15.42 -19.91 8.57
N TYR A 49 14.15 -20.17 8.81
CA TYR A 49 13.54 -20.00 10.13
C TYR A 49 14.23 -20.89 11.18
N LEU A 50 14.47 -22.17 10.86
CA LEU A 50 15.16 -23.11 11.74
C LEU A 50 16.61 -22.66 12.01
N MET A 51 17.34 -22.19 10.99
CA MET A 51 18.69 -21.65 11.18
C MET A 51 18.71 -20.46 12.15
N CYS A 52 17.81 -19.50 11.96
CA CYS A 52 17.70 -18.35 12.84
C CYS A 52 17.30 -18.76 14.26
N TYR A 53 16.34 -19.69 14.40
CA TYR A 53 15.89 -20.19 15.70
C TYR A 53 17.03 -20.83 16.50
N PHE A 54 17.81 -21.74 15.90
CA PHE A 54 18.95 -22.36 16.58
C PHE A 54 20.11 -21.39 16.84
N LEU A 55 20.30 -20.40 15.96
CA LEU A 55 21.26 -19.32 16.18
C LEU A 55 20.91 -18.49 17.43
N PHE A 56 19.63 -18.14 17.63
CA PHE A 56 19.19 -17.38 18.80
C PHE A 56 19.18 -18.19 20.10
N ASN A 57 18.90 -19.49 20.02
CA ASN A 57 18.97 -20.40 21.17
C ASN A 57 20.40 -20.79 21.55
N ASN A 58 21.41 -20.35 20.80
CA ASN A 58 22.82 -20.66 21.01
C ASN A 58 23.16 -22.17 20.86
N ASP A 59 22.37 -22.88 20.07
CA ASP A 59 22.48 -24.32 19.81
C ASP A 59 23.27 -24.60 18.52
N TRP A 60 24.59 -24.41 18.58
CA TRP A 60 25.49 -24.43 17.40
C TRP A 60 25.48 -25.75 16.64
N MET A 61 25.34 -26.89 17.33
CA MET A 61 25.36 -28.21 16.70
C MET A 61 24.17 -28.40 15.75
N TYR A 62 22.96 -28.03 16.21
CA TYR A 62 21.74 -28.13 15.40
C TYR A 62 21.74 -27.13 14.24
N MET A 63 22.30 -25.94 14.45
CA MET A 63 22.48 -24.96 13.37
C MET A 63 23.37 -25.52 12.25
N LEU A 64 24.51 -26.13 12.59
CA LEU A 64 25.41 -26.72 11.61
C LEU A 64 24.75 -27.86 10.82
N ILE A 65 23.98 -28.72 11.49
CA ILE A 65 23.23 -29.81 10.83
C ILE A 65 22.24 -29.23 9.81
N VAL A 66 21.45 -28.24 10.21
CA VAL A 66 20.49 -27.59 9.31
C VAL A 66 21.22 -26.92 8.13
N MET A 67 22.39 -26.33 8.36
CA MET A 67 23.24 -25.74 7.32
C MET A 67 23.79 -26.77 6.34
N SER A 68 24.22 -27.94 6.82
CA SER A 68 24.63 -29.05 5.95
C SER A 68 23.47 -29.56 5.09
N ILE A 69 22.26 -29.68 5.65
CA ILE A 69 21.06 -30.06 4.90
C ILE A 69 20.74 -29.05 3.80
N HIS A 70 20.85 -27.75 4.09
CA HIS A 70 20.67 -26.71 3.07
C HIS A 70 21.67 -26.84 1.92
N PHE A 71 22.94 -27.05 2.26
CA PHE A 71 24.01 -27.14 1.28
C PHE A 71 23.86 -28.40 0.41
N ALA A 72 23.46 -29.52 1.01
CA ALA A 72 23.14 -30.75 0.29
C ALA A 72 21.97 -30.56 -0.68
N TYR A 73 20.90 -29.87 -0.25
CA TYR A 73 19.78 -29.53 -1.11
C TYR A 73 20.20 -28.63 -2.28
N PHE A 74 21.04 -27.62 -2.03
CA PHE A 74 21.59 -26.74 -3.06
C PHE A 74 22.40 -27.53 -4.11
N PHE A 75 23.30 -28.42 -3.66
CA PHE A 75 24.10 -29.27 -4.55
C PHE A 75 23.26 -30.27 -5.35
N TYR A 76 22.23 -30.86 -4.73
CA TYR A 76 21.28 -31.70 -5.46
C TYR A 76 20.61 -30.92 -6.60
N PHE A 77 20.25 -29.67 -6.34
CA PHE A 77 19.57 -28.84 -7.33
C PHE A 77 20.49 -28.43 -8.49
N ILE A 78 21.73 -28.03 -8.20
CA ILE A 78 22.67 -27.57 -9.25
C ILE A 78 23.13 -28.70 -10.17
N ARG A 79 23.18 -29.94 -9.66
CA ARG A 79 23.54 -31.12 -10.47
C ARG A 79 22.47 -31.48 -11.50
N LYS A 80 21.22 -31.06 -11.29
CA LYS A 80 20.13 -31.31 -12.23
C LYS A 80 20.19 -30.25 -13.33
N LYS A 81 20.72 -30.60 -14.51
CA LYS A 81 20.69 -29.74 -15.70
C LYS A 81 19.23 -29.39 -16.01
N ARG A 82 18.84 -28.13 -15.83
CA ARG A 82 17.52 -27.59 -16.14
C ARG A 82 17.67 -26.43 -17.13
N ASN A 83 16.66 -26.26 -17.98
CA ASN A 83 16.61 -25.13 -18.90
C ASN A 83 16.25 -23.85 -18.12
N LEU A 84 16.86 -22.73 -18.51
CA LEU A 84 16.54 -21.41 -17.99
C LEU A 84 15.12 -21.02 -18.45
N ASN A 85 14.29 -20.55 -17.51
CA ASN A 85 12.97 -20.04 -17.85
C ASN A 85 13.10 -18.60 -18.36
N TRP A 86 13.34 -18.44 -19.66
CA TRP A 86 13.50 -17.13 -20.30
C TRP A 86 12.31 -16.20 -20.06
N GLN A 87 11.09 -16.71 -20.08
CA GLN A 87 9.90 -15.91 -19.85
C GLN A 87 9.92 -15.29 -18.45
N TRP A 88 10.25 -16.08 -17.43
CA TRP A 88 10.36 -15.59 -16.06
C TRP A 88 11.50 -14.57 -15.89
N LEU A 89 12.64 -14.77 -16.57
CA LEU A 89 13.74 -13.79 -16.54
C LEU A 89 13.33 -12.46 -17.16
N ILE A 90 12.62 -12.48 -18.29
CA ILE A 90 12.12 -11.28 -18.98
C ILE A 90 11.14 -10.53 -18.06
N ASP A 91 10.19 -11.23 -17.44
CA ASP A 91 9.20 -10.62 -16.54
C ASP A 91 9.85 -9.99 -15.29
N GLU A 92 10.89 -10.62 -14.74
CA GLU A 92 11.66 -10.10 -13.60
C GLU A 92 12.50 -8.87 -14.00
N GLU A 93 13.09 -8.88 -15.20
CA GLU A 93 13.83 -7.74 -15.75
C GLU A 93 12.92 -6.54 -16.02
N GLU A 94 11.74 -6.75 -16.63
CA GLU A 94 10.74 -5.70 -16.84
C GLU A 94 10.32 -5.09 -15.50
N SER A 95 10.08 -5.93 -14.48
CA SER A 95 9.75 -5.48 -13.13
C SER A 95 10.86 -4.66 -12.49
N ALA A 96 12.13 -5.04 -12.70
CA ALA A 96 13.29 -4.32 -12.22
C ALA A 96 13.45 -2.95 -12.92
N LEU A 97 13.24 -2.90 -14.24
CA LEU A 97 13.24 -1.65 -15.03
C LEU A 97 12.18 -0.68 -14.53
N ILE A 98 10.95 -1.15 -14.30
CA ILE A 98 9.86 -0.32 -13.76
C ILE A 98 10.24 0.25 -12.38
N ARG A 99 10.92 -0.52 -11.53
CA ARG A 99 11.37 -0.03 -10.21
C ARG A 99 12.45 1.05 -10.36
N ASN A 100 13.40 0.86 -11.27
CA ASN A 100 14.46 1.83 -11.53
C ASN A 100 13.89 3.13 -12.12
N TYR A 101 12.94 3.02 -13.06
CA TYR A 101 12.26 4.20 -13.61
C TYR A 101 11.51 4.96 -12.54
N LYS A 102 10.79 4.29 -11.62
CA LYS A 102 10.13 4.96 -10.49
C LYS A 102 11.12 5.72 -9.60
N PHE A 103 12.33 5.19 -9.41
CA PHE A 103 13.38 5.86 -8.65
C PHE A 103 13.87 7.12 -9.37
N ILE A 104 14.13 7.03 -10.68
CA ILE A 104 14.56 8.18 -11.49
C ILE A 104 13.49 9.26 -11.53
N ASN A 105 12.20 8.87 -11.53
CA ASN A 105 11.07 9.79 -11.49
C ASN A 105 11.01 10.66 -10.22
N PHE A 106 11.78 10.36 -9.18
CA PHE A 106 11.92 11.28 -8.04
C PHE A 106 12.80 12.50 -8.35
N PHE A 107 13.66 12.40 -9.37
CA PHE A 107 14.60 13.46 -9.75
C PHE A 107 14.22 14.15 -11.05
N ILE A 108 13.79 13.37 -12.04
CA ILE A 108 13.50 13.85 -13.38
C ILE A 108 12.27 13.09 -13.89
N ASP A 109 11.30 13.82 -14.43
CA ASP A 109 10.13 13.20 -15.05
C ASP A 109 10.55 12.37 -16.27
N VAL A 110 10.40 11.05 -16.17
CA VAL A 110 10.78 10.13 -17.24
C VAL A 110 9.60 9.93 -18.18
N PRO A 111 9.70 10.33 -19.47
CA PRO A 111 8.68 9.99 -20.45
C PRO A 111 8.67 8.47 -20.62
N ASN A 112 7.48 7.84 -20.56
CA ASN A 112 7.20 6.38 -20.65
C ASN A 112 6.90 5.63 -19.35
N LEU A 113 6.83 6.29 -18.19
CA LEU A 113 6.22 5.67 -17.01
C LEU A 113 4.70 5.61 -17.15
N LYS A 114 4.19 4.51 -17.73
CA LYS A 114 2.77 4.18 -17.64
C LYS A 114 2.41 4.05 -16.16
N ARG A 115 1.62 4.99 -15.62
CA ARG A 115 1.04 4.84 -14.28
C ARG A 115 0.38 3.46 -14.21
N SER A 116 0.86 2.63 -13.29
CA SER A 116 0.42 1.24 -13.21
C SER A 116 -1.00 1.19 -12.65
N PHE A 117 -1.98 1.00 -13.54
CA PHE A 117 -3.36 0.75 -13.15
C PHE A 117 -3.53 -0.73 -12.78
N ARG A 118 -3.48 -1.06 -11.49
CA ARG A 118 -3.68 -2.44 -11.03
C ARG A 118 -5.17 -2.78 -10.99
N ARG A 119 -5.62 -3.77 -11.76
CA ARG A 119 -7.04 -4.18 -11.83
C ARG A 119 -7.48 -4.88 -10.54
N ARG A 120 -8.15 -4.17 -9.64
CA ARG A 120 -8.66 -4.72 -8.36
C ARG A 120 -10.11 -5.17 -8.45
N ARG A 121 -10.34 -6.42 -8.88
CA ARG A 121 -11.70 -6.99 -8.99
C ARG A 121 -12.49 -6.96 -7.67
N LEU A 122 -11.83 -7.13 -6.52
CA LEU A 122 -12.46 -7.14 -5.20
C LEU A 122 -13.03 -5.77 -4.79
N LEU A 123 -12.21 -4.71 -4.85
CA LEU A 123 -12.66 -3.35 -4.51
C LEU A 123 -13.77 -2.88 -5.46
N THR A 124 -13.64 -3.17 -6.75
CA THR A 124 -14.67 -2.82 -7.73
C THR A 124 -16.01 -3.50 -7.44
N ARG A 125 -16.01 -4.77 -7.00
CA ARG A 125 -17.25 -5.49 -6.62
C ARG A 125 -17.89 -4.93 -5.36
N ILE A 126 -17.10 -4.58 -4.35
CA ILE A 126 -17.62 -3.95 -3.11
C ILE A 126 -18.28 -2.62 -3.46
N LEU A 127 -17.63 -1.82 -4.30
CA LEU A 127 -18.16 -0.52 -4.70
C LEU A 127 -19.46 -0.63 -5.51
N GLN A 128 -19.53 -1.58 -6.45
CA GLN A 128 -20.76 -1.85 -7.22
C GLN A 128 -21.93 -2.26 -6.32
N ARG A 129 -21.67 -2.86 -5.16
CA ARG A 129 -22.70 -3.30 -4.22
C ARG A 129 -23.15 -2.20 -3.26
N CYS A 130 -22.26 -1.27 -2.91
CA CYS A 130 -22.55 -0.18 -1.97
C CYS A 130 -23.23 1.03 -2.62
N ILE A 131 -23.04 1.28 -3.93
CA ILE A 131 -23.58 2.47 -4.60
C ILE A 131 -24.51 2.04 -5.75
N PRO A 132 -25.85 2.18 -5.60
CA PRO A 132 -26.77 1.86 -6.68
C PRO A 132 -26.60 2.84 -7.85
N PHE A 133 -26.59 2.30 -9.07
CA PHE A 133 -26.49 3.09 -10.30
C PHE A 133 -27.80 3.85 -10.55
N LYS A 134 -27.91 5.06 -9.99
CA LYS A 134 -29.02 5.99 -10.22
C LYS A 134 -28.51 7.25 -10.92
N GLN A 135 -29.29 7.73 -11.88
CA GLN A 135 -28.92 8.83 -12.77
C GLN A 135 -28.59 10.15 -12.02
N SER A 136 -29.20 10.36 -10.85
CA SER A 136 -28.93 11.51 -9.96
C SER A 136 -27.60 11.45 -9.19
N ASN A 137 -26.95 10.29 -9.11
CA ASN A 137 -25.67 10.08 -8.40
C ASN A 137 -24.57 9.53 -9.33
N THR A 138 -24.76 9.59 -10.65
CA THR A 138 -23.81 9.02 -11.65
C THR A 138 -22.38 9.51 -11.43
N PHE A 139 -22.21 10.80 -11.15
CA PHE A 139 -20.91 11.39 -10.90
C PHE A 139 -20.27 10.88 -9.60
N VAL A 140 -21.03 10.74 -8.50
CA VAL A 140 -20.51 10.16 -7.23
C VAL A 140 -20.07 8.71 -7.41
N TYR A 141 -20.83 7.93 -8.18
CA TYR A 141 -20.47 6.56 -8.54
C TYR A 141 -19.19 6.52 -9.37
N LEU A 142 -19.08 7.37 -10.39
CA LEU A 142 -17.88 7.49 -11.22
C LEU A 142 -16.66 7.92 -10.39
N TYR A 143 -16.82 8.90 -9.51
CA TYR A 143 -15.75 9.38 -8.63
C TYR A 143 -15.24 8.29 -7.71
N SER A 144 -16.15 7.51 -7.11
CA SER A 144 -15.78 6.42 -6.23
C SER A 144 -15.06 5.29 -6.98
N HIS A 145 -15.45 5.03 -8.23
CA HIS A 145 -14.81 4.03 -9.08
C HIS A 145 -13.41 4.47 -9.53
N LEU A 146 -13.27 5.74 -9.90
CA LEU A 146 -11.99 6.34 -10.25
C LEU A 146 -11.05 6.38 -9.05
N PHE A 147 -11.54 6.67 -7.85
CA PHE A 147 -10.76 6.60 -6.61
C PHE A 147 -10.27 5.18 -6.31
N ALA A 148 -11.15 4.18 -6.42
CA ALA A 148 -10.77 2.77 -6.25
C ALA A 148 -9.77 2.27 -7.32
N ARG A 149 -9.78 2.89 -8.52
CA ARG A 149 -8.88 2.57 -9.62
C ARG A 149 -7.53 3.30 -9.52
N HIS A 150 -7.50 4.53 -9.01
CA HIS A 150 -6.27 5.30 -8.80
C HIS A 150 -5.58 4.85 -7.52
N ASN A 151 -4.59 4.00 -7.71
CA ASN A 151 -3.89 3.27 -6.66
C ASN A 151 -3.22 4.17 -5.62
N ASP A 152 -2.67 5.30 -6.07
CA ASP A 152 -1.85 6.16 -5.21
C ASP A 152 -2.71 6.85 -4.15
N TYR A 153 -3.90 7.35 -4.51
CA TYR A 153 -4.80 8.03 -3.58
C TYR A 153 -5.51 7.06 -2.61
N PHE A 154 -5.93 5.88 -3.08
CA PHE A 154 -6.56 4.88 -2.20
C PHE A 154 -5.59 4.36 -1.13
N TYR A 155 -4.36 4.02 -1.51
CA TYR A 155 -3.36 3.58 -0.54
C TYR A 155 -2.94 4.69 0.42
N PHE A 156 -2.85 5.90 -0.10
CA PHE A 156 -2.58 7.07 0.72
C PHE A 156 -3.66 7.25 1.80
N TYR A 157 -4.94 7.21 1.41
CA TYR A 157 -6.08 7.26 2.32
C TYR A 157 -6.06 6.13 3.37
N LEU A 158 -5.83 4.89 2.92
CA LEU A 158 -5.79 3.73 3.81
C LEU A 158 -4.64 3.83 4.81
N ARG A 159 -3.43 4.22 4.35
CA ARG A 159 -2.26 4.39 5.21
C ARG A 159 -2.49 5.47 6.27
N LEU A 160 -3.06 6.62 5.90
CA LEU A 160 -3.39 7.67 6.87
C LEU A 160 -4.43 7.21 7.88
N THR A 161 -5.41 6.44 7.45
CA THR A 161 -6.43 5.88 8.36
C THR A 161 -5.80 4.93 9.37
N VAL A 162 -4.91 4.04 8.93
CA VAL A 162 -4.17 3.12 9.83
C VAL A 162 -3.25 3.89 10.79
N ILE A 163 -2.51 4.88 10.30
CA ILE A 163 -1.68 5.75 11.15
C ILE A 163 -2.56 6.46 12.18
N GLY A 164 -3.74 6.95 11.77
CA GLY A 164 -4.69 7.57 12.68
C GLY A 164 -5.19 6.65 13.77
N MET A 165 -5.51 5.40 13.45
CA MET A 165 -5.88 4.41 14.45
C MET A 165 -4.73 4.16 15.44
N LEU A 166 -3.50 4.00 14.94
CA LEU A 166 -2.32 3.77 15.79
C LEU A 166 -2.04 4.95 16.72
N ILE A 167 -2.16 6.19 16.23
CA ILE A 167 -1.99 7.40 17.05
C ILE A 167 -3.11 7.49 18.10
N ASN A 168 -4.36 7.21 17.73
CA ASN A 168 -5.48 7.20 18.68
C ASN A 168 -5.28 6.16 19.79
N TYR A 169 -4.66 5.01 19.47
CA TYR A 169 -4.31 3.99 20.45
C TYR A 169 -3.13 4.42 21.34
N ALA A 170 -2.07 5.00 20.76
CA ALA A 170 -0.87 5.36 21.50
C ALA A 170 -1.04 6.58 22.43
N ILE A 171 -1.87 7.56 22.04
CA ILE A 171 -2.05 8.81 22.80
C ILE A 171 -3.55 9.08 23.06
N PRO A 172 -4.15 8.46 24.09
CA PRO A 172 -5.56 8.64 24.46
C PRO A 172 -6.00 10.08 24.76
N THR A 173 -5.14 10.87 25.39
CA THR A 173 -5.51 12.17 26.01
C THR A 173 -5.53 13.35 25.03
N GLY A 174 -5.16 13.15 23.77
CA GLY A 174 -5.15 14.20 22.72
C GLY A 174 -5.57 13.70 21.34
N SER A 175 -6.15 12.51 21.27
CA SER A 175 -6.39 11.78 20.03
C SER A 175 -7.35 12.48 19.05
N TRP A 176 -8.26 13.32 19.58
CA TRP A 176 -9.22 14.09 18.80
C TRP A 176 -8.55 15.15 17.90
N ILE A 177 -7.50 15.82 18.39
CA ILE A 177 -6.74 16.81 17.61
C ILE A 177 -6.05 16.13 16.43
N PHE A 178 -5.44 14.96 16.66
CA PHE A 178 -4.81 14.17 15.62
C PHE A 178 -5.83 13.66 14.60
N THR A 179 -7.03 13.29 15.04
CA THR A 179 -8.12 12.89 14.14
C THR A 179 -8.53 14.04 13.21
N LEU A 180 -8.68 15.26 13.73
CA LEU A 180 -8.95 16.46 12.93
C LEU A 180 -7.81 16.76 11.96
N LEU A 181 -6.55 16.64 12.41
CA LEU A 181 -5.38 16.86 11.58
C LEU A 181 -5.30 15.85 10.42
N ILE A 182 -5.59 14.57 10.69
CA ILE A 182 -5.59 13.52 9.67
C ILE A 182 -6.70 13.74 8.64
N LEU A 183 -7.88 14.17 9.08
CA LEU A 183 -8.97 14.55 8.18
C LEU A 183 -8.57 15.75 7.29
N TYR A 184 -7.93 16.76 7.86
CA TYR A 184 -7.44 17.92 7.13
C TYR A 184 -6.41 17.53 6.06
N ILE A 185 -5.40 16.74 6.45
CA ILE A 185 -4.34 16.27 5.55
C ILE A 185 -4.97 15.45 4.42
N THR A 186 -5.83 14.49 4.77
CA THR A 186 -6.49 13.62 3.78
C THR A 186 -7.36 14.42 2.81
N GLY A 187 -8.14 15.37 3.33
CA GLY A 187 -8.95 16.25 2.52
C GLY A 187 -8.11 17.09 1.56
N SER A 188 -6.92 17.52 1.98
CA SER A 188 -6.01 18.32 1.16
C SER A 188 -5.36 17.50 0.04
N GLN A 189 -5.00 16.23 0.29
CA GLN A 189 -4.50 15.32 -0.76
C GLN A 189 -5.56 14.86 -1.74
N VAL A 190 -6.84 15.01 -1.42
CA VAL A 190 -7.93 14.65 -2.34
C VAL A 190 -8.18 15.74 -3.37
N ILE A 191 -7.79 16.99 -3.11
CA ILE A 191 -7.99 18.12 -4.04
C ILE A 191 -7.29 17.88 -5.39
N PRO A 192 -6.02 17.43 -5.46
CA PRO A 192 -5.35 17.10 -6.73
C PRO A 192 -6.07 16.07 -7.61
N LEU A 193 -6.89 15.17 -7.04
CA LEU A 193 -7.69 14.21 -7.82
C LEU A 193 -8.64 14.92 -8.79
N GLN A 194 -9.11 16.13 -8.47
CA GLN A 194 -9.95 16.92 -9.37
C GLN A 194 -9.33 17.07 -10.76
N HIS A 195 -8.03 17.32 -10.83
CA HIS A 195 -7.35 17.64 -12.09
C HIS A 195 -7.22 16.41 -12.98
N GLU A 196 -6.82 15.28 -12.39
CA GLU A 196 -6.75 13.97 -13.05
C GLU A 196 -8.14 13.47 -13.48
N MET A 197 -9.16 13.76 -12.67
CA MET A 197 -10.53 13.40 -12.97
C MET A 197 -11.15 14.29 -14.06
N LYS A 198 -10.71 15.56 -14.20
CA LYS A 198 -11.21 16.49 -15.23
C LYS A 198 -11.05 15.89 -16.63
N GLN A 199 -9.93 15.24 -16.91
CA GLN A 199 -9.66 14.63 -18.22
C GLN A 199 -10.60 13.46 -18.54
N SER A 200 -11.05 12.71 -17.53
CA SER A 200 -11.98 11.58 -17.70
C SER A 200 -13.46 12.01 -17.68
N VAL A 201 -13.78 13.06 -16.90
CA VAL A 201 -15.15 13.56 -16.72
C VAL A 201 -15.57 14.51 -17.84
N LEU A 202 -14.62 15.11 -18.58
CA LEU A 202 -14.92 15.98 -19.73
C LEU A 202 -15.76 15.29 -20.82
N LEU A 203 -15.78 13.96 -20.85
CA LEU A 203 -16.59 13.15 -21.76
C LEU A 203 -18.10 13.19 -21.41
N PHE A 204 -18.47 13.68 -20.22
CA PHE A 204 -19.87 13.76 -19.77
C PHE A 204 -20.44 15.18 -19.94
N PRO A 205 -21.66 15.32 -20.49
CA PRO A 205 -22.19 16.60 -20.97
C PRO A 205 -22.58 17.62 -19.88
N ASN A 206 -22.81 17.20 -18.63
CA ASN A 206 -23.38 18.07 -17.60
C ASN A 206 -22.31 18.73 -16.72
N GLN A 207 -21.79 19.88 -17.13
CA GLN A 207 -20.73 20.60 -16.41
C GLN A 207 -21.16 21.25 -15.08
N SER A 208 -22.45 21.60 -14.94
CA SER A 208 -22.98 22.26 -13.74
C SER A 208 -23.03 21.34 -12.51
N GLN A 209 -23.22 20.03 -12.71
CA GLN A 209 -23.35 19.05 -11.63
C GLN A 209 -22.00 18.48 -11.13
N ILE A 210 -20.90 18.81 -11.82
CA ILE A 210 -19.56 18.25 -11.52
C ILE A 210 -19.06 18.74 -10.16
N LYS A 211 -19.19 20.03 -9.85
CA LYS A 211 -18.73 20.59 -8.56
C LYS A 211 -19.45 19.97 -7.38
N ASP A 212 -20.78 19.96 -7.42
CA ASP A 212 -21.61 19.48 -6.33
C ASP A 212 -21.43 17.98 -6.11
N SER A 213 -21.28 17.22 -7.20
CA SER A 213 -21.02 15.78 -7.12
C SER A 213 -19.62 15.48 -6.58
N PHE A 214 -18.61 16.30 -6.90
CA PHE A 214 -17.27 16.17 -6.33
C PHE A 214 -17.26 16.53 -4.84
N LEU A 215 -17.91 17.63 -4.44
CA LEU A 215 -18.07 17.99 -3.03
C LEU A 215 -18.79 16.89 -2.25
N LYS A 216 -19.83 16.29 -2.82
CA LYS A 216 -20.54 15.14 -2.24
C LYS A 216 -19.66 13.89 -2.13
N PHE A 217 -18.80 13.64 -3.12
CA PHE A 217 -17.84 12.54 -3.05
C PHE A 217 -16.80 12.76 -1.94
N VAL A 218 -16.19 13.95 -1.87
CA VAL A 218 -15.21 14.30 -0.84
C VAL A 218 -15.83 14.25 0.55
N SER A 219 -17.07 14.74 0.71
CA SER A 219 -17.76 14.67 2.00
C SER A 219 -18.02 13.24 2.44
N VAL A 220 -18.57 12.38 1.57
CA VAL A 220 -18.79 10.96 1.88
C VAL A 220 -17.48 10.28 2.29
N MET A 221 -16.38 10.57 1.58
CA MET A 221 -15.08 9.97 1.88
C MET A 221 -14.53 10.42 3.24
N LEU A 222 -14.59 11.72 3.55
CA LEU A 222 -14.12 12.27 4.82
C LEU A 222 -15.00 11.83 5.99
N TYR A 223 -16.33 11.78 5.82
CA TYR A 223 -17.22 11.25 6.83
C TYR A 223 -16.95 9.76 7.09
N ALA A 224 -16.75 8.95 6.03
CA ALA A 224 -16.39 7.55 6.19
C ALA A 224 -15.09 7.39 7.00
N GLN A 225 -14.06 8.18 6.69
CA GLN A 225 -12.80 8.18 7.45
C GLN A 225 -13.00 8.59 8.91
N PHE A 226 -13.78 9.64 9.13
CA PHE A 226 -14.09 10.14 10.47
C PHE A 226 -14.81 9.08 11.31
N PHE A 227 -15.85 8.43 10.76
CA PHE A 227 -16.57 7.38 11.47
C PHE A 227 -15.69 6.17 11.78
N ILE A 228 -14.81 5.78 10.86
CA ILE A 228 -13.84 4.70 11.09
C ILE A 228 -12.90 5.05 12.26
N LEU A 229 -12.35 6.26 12.29
CA LEU A 229 -11.45 6.71 13.36
C LEU A 229 -12.20 6.87 14.69
N TYR A 230 -13.41 7.42 14.67
CA TYR A 230 -14.26 7.57 15.86
C TYR A 230 -14.62 6.20 16.45
N PHE A 231 -15.01 5.23 15.62
CA PHE A 231 -15.37 3.89 16.09
C PHE A 231 -14.14 3.13 16.62
N ALA A 232 -12.98 3.31 15.99
CA ALA A 232 -11.72 2.80 16.53
C ALA A 232 -11.44 3.38 17.91
N MET A 233 -11.53 4.70 18.08
CA MET A 233 -11.35 5.37 19.38
C MET A 233 -12.34 4.86 20.44
N PHE A 234 -13.61 4.66 20.05
CA PHE A 234 -14.65 4.14 20.93
C PHE A 234 -14.33 2.73 21.46
N ILE A 235 -13.88 1.82 20.59
CA ILE A 235 -13.53 0.45 20.98
C ILE A 235 -12.23 0.38 21.78
N LEU A 236 -11.19 1.08 21.33
CA LEU A 236 -9.82 0.89 21.83
C LEU A 236 -9.58 1.60 23.17
N THR A 237 -10.22 2.76 23.39
CA THR A 237 -9.77 3.68 24.43
C THR A 237 -10.90 4.09 25.39
N SER A 238 -12.17 3.81 25.06
CA SER A 238 -13.38 4.20 25.83
C SER A 238 -13.47 5.68 26.24
N SER A 239 -12.60 6.54 25.71
CA SER A 239 -12.57 8.00 25.93
C SER A 239 -13.39 8.77 24.89
N ALA A 240 -14.12 8.06 24.03
CA ALA A 240 -14.92 8.66 22.98
C ALA A 240 -16.21 9.27 23.57
N ASN A 241 -16.30 10.60 23.49
CA ASN A 241 -17.47 11.36 23.94
C ASN A 241 -18.33 11.80 22.75
N LEU A 242 -19.64 11.94 22.98
CA LEU A 242 -20.58 12.48 21.98
C LEU A 242 -20.17 13.87 21.47
N PHE A 243 -19.54 14.68 22.33
CA PHE A 243 -18.98 15.98 21.93
C PHE A 243 -17.96 15.88 20.80
N MET A 244 -17.10 14.84 20.80
CA MET A 244 -16.12 14.63 19.74
C MET A 244 -16.79 14.26 18.41
N LEU A 245 -17.88 13.50 18.46
CA LEU A 245 -18.68 13.15 17.29
C LEU A 245 -19.26 14.40 16.62
N VAL A 246 -19.82 15.31 17.42
CA VAL A 246 -20.40 16.57 16.95
C VAL A 246 -19.32 17.49 16.37
N ILE A 247 -18.22 17.70 17.09
CA ILE A 247 -17.10 18.56 16.65
C ILE A 247 -16.50 18.05 15.34
N GLY A 248 -16.22 16.75 15.23
CA GLY A 248 -15.66 16.18 14.01
C GLY A 248 -16.62 16.25 12.82
N SER A 249 -17.92 16.08 13.04
CA SER A 249 -18.92 16.23 11.98
C SER A 249 -19.01 17.68 11.47
N ILE A 250 -19.02 18.65 12.39
CA ILE A 250 -18.99 20.08 12.05
C ILE A 250 -17.71 20.41 11.28
N PHE A 251 -16.57 19.88 11.73
CA PHE A 251 -15.30 20.10 11.06
C PHE A 251 -15.31 19.59 9.61
N VAL A 252 -15.82 18.37 9.36
CA VAL A 252 -15.93 17.83 7.99
C VAL A 252 -16.84 18.70 7.14
N TYR A 253 -18.00 19.14 7.67
CA TYR A 253 -18.92 20.03 6.95
C TYR A 253 -18.25 21.36 6.59
N VAL A 254 -17.66 22.05 7.56
CA VAL A 254 -16.97 23.33 7.35
C VAL A 254 -15.81 23.18 6.38
N TYR A 255 -14.99 22.15 6.53
CA TYR A 255 -13.85 21.90 5.64
C TYR A 255 -14.30 21.72 4.19
N VAL A 256 -15.31 20.90 3.93
CA VAL A 256 -15.78 20.64 2.56
C VAL A 256 -16.43 21.88 1.95
N TYR A 257 -17.39 22.50 2.63
CA TYR A 257 -18.15 23.60 2.05
C TYR A 257 -17.39 24.93 2.02
N PHE A 258 -16.50 25.19 2.98
CA PHE A 258 -15.75 26.45 3.02
C PHE A 258 -14.40 26.35 2.31
N PHE A 259 -13.60 25.31 2.61
CA PHE A 259 -12.23 25.21 2.10
C PHE A 259 -12.19 24.54 0.72
N VAL A 260 -12.84 23.38 0.57
CA VAL A 260 -12.82 22.65 -0.71
C VAL A 260 -13.61 23.39 -1.78
N SER A 261 -14.79 23.92 -1.47
CA SER A 261 -15.58 24.71 -2.45
C SER A 261 -14.82 25.91 -3.01
N LYS A 262 -14.01 26.60 -2.19
CA LYS A 262 -13.21 27.76 -2.61
C LYS A 262 -11.99 27.38 -3.45
N ARG A 263 -11.51 26.14 -3.36
CA ARG A 263 -10.39 25.60 -4.15
C ARG A 263 -10.85 25.04 -5.51
N ILE A 264 -12.15 24.76 -5.67
CA ILE A 264 -12.73 24.25 -6.91
C ILE A 264 -13.10 25.42 -7.84
N ASP A 265 -12.08 26.00 -8.47
CA ASP A 265 -12.29 26.89 -9.61
C ASP A 265 -12.35 26.08 -10.91
N ILE A 266 -13.58 25.89 -11.42
CA ILE A 266 -13.82 25.45 -12.80
C ILE A 266 -13.66 26.63 -13.79
N SER A 267 -13.49 27.87 -13.29
CA SER A 267 -13.50 29.12 -14.09
C SER A 267 -12.26 29.35 -15.00
N GLY A 268 -11.48 28.31 -15.31
CA GLY A 268 -10.22 28.44 -16.06
C GLY A 268 -10.29 28.12 -17.56
N SER A 269 -11.46 27.88 -18.17
CA SER A 269 -11.52 27.53 -19.61
C SER A 269 -12.54 28.29 -20.46
N THR A 270 -13.02 29.44 -20.01
CA THR A 270 -13.76 30.39 -20.87
C THR A 270 -12.89 31.59 -21.26
N SER A 271 -11.60 31.37 -21.50
CA SER A 271 -10.75 32.37 -22.15
C SER A 271 -9.54 31.68 -22.77
N LYS A 272 -9.74 31.21 -24.01
CA LYS A 272 -8.77 31.20 -25.12
C LYS A 272 -9.44 30.44 -26.26
N ASN A 273 -10.25 31.18 -27.01
CA ASN A 273 -10.34 31.00 -28.45
C ASN A 273 -8.99 31.37 -29.06
#